data_AF-A0A0M9A966-F1
#
_entry.id   AF-A0A0M9A966-F1
#
_cell.length_a   1.000
_cell.length_b   1.000
_cell.length_c   1.000
_cell.angle_alpha   90.00
_cell.angle_beta   90.00
_cell.angle_gamma   90.00
#
_symmetry.space_group_name_H-M   'P 1'
#
loop_
_entity.id
_entity.type
_entity.pdbx_description
1 polymer ?
#
loop_
_entity_poly.entity_id
_entity_poly.type
_entity_poly.pdbx_seq_one_letter_code
_entity_poly.pdbx_strand_id
1 'polypeptide(L)'
;MKNLIHAQTLKRNGKTSPKETSGVSEYTPWSGVLCGDLHDIPQVLYSSRSTLILELHTQGPPSNATGFFGNFHFINRRESLDYNI
;
A
#
# COMPACT_ATOMS: atom_id res chain seq x y z
N MET A 1 13.39 -17.27 5.48
CA MET A 1 12.23 -17.03 4.60
C MET A 1 11.69 -15.65 4.91
N LYS A 2 11.38 -14.86 3.88
CA LYS A 2 11.01 -13.44 4.00
C LYS A 2 9.48 -13.32 4.03
N ASN A 3 8.94 -12.46 4.89
CA ASN A 3 7.51 -12.16 4.93
C ASN A 3 7.10 -11.42 3.64
N LEU A 4 5.93 -11.75 3.11
CA LEU A 4 5.38 -11.11 1.91
C LEU A 4 4.24 -10.17 2.32
N ILE A 5 4.28 -8.93 1.86
CA ILE A 5 3.27 -7.91 2.11
C ILE A 5 2.65 -7.52 0.76
N HIS A 6 1.35 -7.67 0.65
CA HIS A 6 0.58 -7.16 -0.48
C HIS A 6 0.02 -5.78 -0.13
N ALA A 7 0.25 -4.81 -1.02
CA ALA A 7 -0.31 -3.48 -0.91
C ALA A 7 -1.41 -3.31 -1.96
N GLN A 8 -2.62 -2.99 -1.51
CA GLN A 8 -3.76 -2.71 -2.37
C GLN A 8 -4.18 -1.25 -2.21
N THR A 9 -4.31 -0.56 -3.34
CA THR A 9 -4.77 0.83 -3.36
C THR A 9 -5.76 1.01 -4.49
N LEU A 10 -6.72 1.90 -4.27
CA LEU A 10 -7.55 2.36 -5.38
C LEU A 10 -6.72 3.31 -6.23
N LYS A 11 -6.59 2.99 -7.52
CA LYS A 11 -6.01 3.87 -8.54
C LYS A 11 -7.12 4.71 -9.16
N ARG A 12 -6.89 6.01 -9.38
CA ARG A 12 -7.77 6.82 -10.23
C ARG A 12 -7.68 6.29 -11.67
N ASN A 13 -8.75 5.71 -12.19
CA ASN A 13 -8.87 5.45 -13.61
C ASN A 13 -9.31 6.72 -14.34
N GLY A 14 -8.74 7.00 -15.51
CA GLY A 14 -8.97 8.23 -16.27
C GLY A 14 -10.37 8.40 -16.88
N LYS A 15 -11.29 7.43 -16.74
CA LYS A 15 -12.67 7.49 -17.24
C LYS A 15 -13.54 6.47 -16.49
N THR A 16 -14.42 6.93 -15.58
CA THR A 16 -15.82 6.47 -15.40
C THR A 16 -16.56 7.28 -14.32
N SER A 17 -17.90 7.21 -14.39
CA SER A 17 -18.97 8.06 -13.85
C SER A 17 -19.10 8.16 -12.30
N PRO A 18 -19.94 9.07 -11.74
CA PRO A 18 -19.98 9.50 -10.33
C PRO A 18 -20.32 8.45 -9.26
N LYS A 19 -20.30 7.16 -9.60
CA LYS A 19 -20.64 6.04 -8.71
C LYS A 19 -19.49 5.04 -8.62
N GLU A 20 -18.25 5.53 -8.58
CA GLU A 20 -17.08 4.69 -8.36
C GLU A 20 -17.01 4.28 -6.88
N THR A 21 -17.13 2.96 -6.67
CA THR A 21 -17.01 2.25 -5.40
C THR A 21 -16.03 2.93 -4.45
N SER A 22 -16.52 3.40 -3.30
CA SER A 22 -15.73 4.17 -2.33
C SER A 22 -14.72 3.32 -1.53
N GLY A 23 -14.47 2.08 -1.93
CA GLY A 23 -13.74 1.11 -1.13
C GLY A 23 -12.92 0.13 -1.96
N VAL A 24 -11.94 -0.49 -1.29
CA VAL A 24 -11.15 -1.60 -1.80
C VAL A 24 -11.96 -2.90 -1.65
N SER A 25 -11.93 -3.77 -2.65
CA SER A 25 -12.53 -5.11 -2.62
C SER A 25 -11.54 -6.15 -3.12
N GLU A 26 -11.92 -7.42 -3.11
CA GLU A 26 -11.15 -8.53 -3.68
C GLU A 26 -10.85 -8.38 -5.19
N TYR A 27 -11.58 -7.51 -5.87
CA TYR A 27 -11.38 -7.18 -7.29
C TYR A 27 -10.45 -5.98 -7.51
N THR A 28 -10.05 -5.28 -6.44
CA THR A 28 -9.11 -4.17 -6.56
C THR A 28 -7.71 -4.73 -6.83
N PRO A 29 -7.06 -4.32 -7.95
CA PRO A 29 -5.75 -4.83 -8.29
C PRO A 29 -4.69 -4.41 -7.27
N TRP A 30 -3.74 -5.31 -7.05
CA TRP A 30 -2.63 -5.04 -6.15
C TRP A 30 -1.74 -3.96 -6.75
N SER A 31 -1.35 -3.01 -5.91
CA SER A 31 -0.42 -1.95 -6.30
C SER A 31 1.03 -2.42 -6.25
N GLY A 32 1.31 -3.45 -5.47
CA GLY A 32 2.63 -4.09 -5.40
C GLY A 32 2.68 -5.23 -4.40
N VAL A 33 3.74 -6.02 -4.56
CA VAL A 33 4.12 -7.12 -3.65
C VAL A 33 5.49 -6.77 -3.08
N LEU A 34 5.63 -6.84 -1.77
CA LEU A 34 6.80 -6.39 -1.02
C LEU A 34 7.35 -7.53 -0.17
N CYS A 35 8.64 -7.83 -0.25
CA CYS A 35 9.29 -8.78 0.66
C CYS A 35 10.76 -8.44 0.85
N GLY A 36 11.31 -8.86 1.99
CA GLY A 36 12.73 -8.71 2.29
C GLY A 36 13.03 -7.67 3.34
N ASP A 37 14.21 -7.08 3.23
CA ASP A 37 14.77 -6.17 4.21
C ASP A 37 14.41 -4.73 3.85
N LEU A 38 14.64 -3.77 4.76
CA LEU A 38 14.22 -2.38 4.55
C LEU A 38 14.72 -1.78 3.23
N HIS A 39 15.89 -2.20 2.73
CA HIS A 39 16.44 -1.75 1.44
C HIS A 39 15.71 -2.30 0.21
N ASP A 40 15.01 -3.43 0.34
CA ASP A 40 14.27 -4.07 -0.75
C ASP A 40 12.89 -3.42 -0.98
N ILE A 41 12.46 -2.53 -0.09
CA ILE A 41 11.10 -2.00 -0.01
C ILE A 41 11.07 -0.48 -0.21
N PRO A 42 10.08 0.06 -0.98
CA PRO A 42 9.82 1.49 -0.99
C PRO A 42 9.52 1.98 0.43
N GLN A 43 10.26 2.98 0.90
CA GLN A 43 10.10 3.53 2.25
C GLN A 43 8.77 4.29 2.43
N VAL A 44 8.12 4.65 1.32
CA VAL A 44 6.87 5.40 1.33
C VAL A 44 5.88 4.75 0.34
N LEU A 45 4.67 4.49 0.82
CA LEU A 45 3.57 3.95 0.02
C LEU A 45 2.44 4.96 -0.06
N TYR A 46 2.01 5.27 -1.29
CA TYR A 46 0.93 6.21 -1.55
C TYR A 46 -0.31 5.51 -2.09
N SER A 47 -1.46 5.81 -1.49
CA SER A 47 -2.76 5.54 -2.10
C SER A 47 -3.26 6.77 -2.84
N SER A 48 -3.84 6.57 -4.03
CA SER A 48 -4.41 7.68 -4.80
C SER A 48 -5.79 8.13 -4.29
N ARG A 49 -6.36 7.41 -3.32
CA ARG A 49 -7.64 7.68 -2.65
C ARG A 49 -7.48 7.57 -1.14
N SER A 50 -8.59 7.69 -0.41
CA SER A 50 -8.67 7.66 1.06
C SER A 50 -8.49 6.28 1.71
N THR A 51 -8.03 5.27 0.97
CA THR A 51 -7.93 3.89 1.46
C THR A 51 -6.64 3.24 0.99
N LEU A 52 -5.87 2.70 1.93
CA LEU A 52 -4.68 1.88 1.73
C LEU A 52 -4.86 0.59 2.53
N ILE A 53 -4.70 -0.57 1.89
CA ILE A 53 -4.74 -1.87 2.57
C ILE A 53 -3.37 -2.52 2.47
N LEU A 54 -2.88 -3.02 3.61
CA LEU A 54 -1.67 -3.83 3.72
C LEU A 54 -2.07 -5.22 4.23
N GLU A 55 -1.72 -6.26 3.49
CA GLU A 55 -2.02 -7.65 3.82
C GLU A 55 -0.71 -8.43 3.98
N LEU A 56 -0.53 -9.07 5.13
CA LEU A 56 0.69 -9.82 5.46
C LEU A 56 0.46 -11.31 5.25
N HIS A 57 1.24 -11.92 4.37
CA HIS A 57 1.31 -13.37 4.19
C HIS A 57 2.63 -13.90 4.72
N THR A 58 2.54 -14.91 5.58
CA THR A 58 3.68 -15.64 6.11
C THR A 58 3.52 -17.13 5.77
N GLN A 59 4.63 -17.79 5.42
CA GLN A 59 4.63 -19.21 5.11
C GLN A 59 5.89 -19.87 5.69
N GLY A 60 5.71 -21.05 6.28
CA GLY A 60 6.80 -21.89 6.78
C GLY A 60 7.02 -21.79 8.30
N PRO A 61 8.07 -22.46 8.82
CA PRO A 61 8.42 -22.42 10.23
C PRO A 61 8.79 -21.00 10.68
N PRO A 62 8.66 -20.71 11.99
CA PRO A 62 9.05 -19.41 12.56
C PRO A 62 10.45 -19.02 12.11
N SER A 63 10.59 -17.77 11.66
CA SER A 63 11.88 -17.19 11.28
C SER A 63 12.13 -15.93 12.10
N ASN A 64 13.36 -15.43 12.12
CA ASN A 64 13.74 -14.19 12.81
C ASN A 64 13.22 -12.92 12.10
N ALA A 65 12.19 -13.03 11.25
CA ALA A 65 11.58 -11.90 10.57
C ALA A 65 10.62 -11.18 11.52
N THR A 66 10.87 -9.90 11.77
CA THR A 66 10.10 -9.07 12.72
C THR A 66 8.80 -8.52 12.16
N GLY A 67 8.57 -8.64 10.85
CA GLY A 67 7.39 -8.08 10.18
C GLY A 67 7.66 -6.70 9.61
N PHE A 68 6.65 -5.82 9.65
CA PHE A 68 6.77 -4.44 9.21
C PHE A 68 6.27 -3.49 10.30
N PHE A 69 6.85 -2.28 10.34
CA PHE A 69 6.40 -1.17 11.15
C PHE A 69 6.46 0.10 10.30
N GLY A 70 5.62 1.08 10.62
CA GLY A 70 5.61 2.33 9.89
C GLY A 70 4.57 3.29 10.43
N ASN A 71 4.63 4.52 9.96
CA ASN A 71 3.64 5.55 10.26
C ASN A 71 2.74 5.76 9.04
N PHE A 72 1.48 6.11 9.29
CA PHE A 72 0.55 6.47 8.23
C PHE A 72 -0.01 7.87 8.50
N HIS A 73 -0.23 8.63 7.42
CA HIS A 73 -0.84 9.95 7.48
C HIS A 73 -1.75 10.13 6.27
N PHE A 74 -2.89 10.79 6.47
CA PHE A 74 -3.69 11.27 5.36
C PHE A 74 -3.03 12.52 4.79
N ILE A 75 -2.71 12.50 3.50
CA ILE A 75 -2.17 13.65 2.79
C ILE A 75 -3.27 14.36 2.01
N ASN A 76 -3.38 15.67 2.18
CA ASN A 76 -4.16 16.50 1.27
C ASN A 76 -3.28 16.81 0.06
N ARG A 77 -3.76 16.50 -1.15
CA ARG A 77 -2.96 16.66 -2.38
C ARG A 77 -2.52 18.11 -2.63
N ARG A 78 -3.18 19.10 -2.01
CA ARG A 78 -2.75 20.51 -2.03
C ARG A 78 -1.55 20.81 -1.14
N GLU A 79 -1.35 20.08 -0.05
CA GLU A 79 -0.18 20.23 0.86
C GLU A 79 1.03 19.42 0.37
N SER A 80 0.79 18.35 -0.39
CA SER A 80 1.84 17.48 -0.93
C SER A 80 2.68 18.08 -2.06
N LEU A 81 2.29 19.24 -2.63
CA LEU A 81 3.09 19.95 -3.64
C LEU A 81 4.11 20.91 -3.00
N ASP A 82 4.00 21.17 -1.69
CA ASP A 82 4.91 22.04 -0.94
C ASP A 82 6.00 21.25 -0.19
N TYR A 83 5.80 19.94 -0.02
CA TYR A 83 6.84 19.02 0.42
C TYR A 83 7.45 18.36 -0.82
N ASN A 84 8.69 18.72 -1.16
CA ASN A 84 9.49 17.98 -2.13
C ASN A 84 9.69 16.54 -1.63
N ILE A 85 8.83 15.64 -2.09
CA ILE A 85 8.99 14.19 -2.00
C ILE A 85 9.30 13.67 -3.40
#